data_AF-A0A0N4V797-F1
#
_entry.id   AF-A0A0N4V797-F1
#
_cell.length_a   1.000
_cell.length_b   1.000
_cell.length_c   1.000
_cell.angle_alpha   90.00
_cell.angle_beta   90.00
_cell.angle_gamma   90.00
#
_symmetry.space_group_name_H-M   'P 1'
#
loop_
_entity.id
_entity.type
_entity.pdbx_description
1 polymer ?
#
loop_
_entity_poly.entity_id
_entity_poly.type
_entity_poly.pdbx_seq_one_letter_code
_entity_poly.pdbx_strand_id
1 'polypeptide(L)'
;MIVKHWGVLRVQDWLNSASDLAKKSSMEFDAGATVKVIKVNEIGVFCYLATYVYDSLTFVSYLLLELTIEMCESFDQRQEIAGKLKEGDMFSKTEYLGQLLRLNACKYIDSESFSVDLNASLELLKIAASAIAHQMKIQKMNFDYVLGVSYSSIFLCAFVGERVGVPFLMRRKQPKSYGTKKLIEGLYEDGRRVTLIQDVVSSSSIIEETVEVLRQMNLICEDVFCVINSLQDGSENLQKAGVRLHSLLMASDVLSYKFNVENKEVGGACKEVVGEKGIVSGSCTTEESHGPVDRDYLIGNFVSLEIFKFGRFQLKSGFISPIYIDFRGLISSLETLLLTADAMSYEIRRRKLKVDYIAGVPYGAMLLSALVAEKLNISLIGLHKEPNPDGSRSLISDNFNRGQKVLVIEDVVTTGSSIFETVAVLRNIGLLCDEAFCILDREQGGYDNLQKRGIELHRLYCLSEALDYLVKMNRISLGERNDISLQLKGS
;
A
#
# COMPACT_ATOMS: atom_id res chain seq x y z
N MET A 1 -25.60 25.61 7.93
CA MET A 1 -26.25 26.92 7.65
C MET A 1 -25.26 28.01 7.21
N ILE A 2 -24.15 27.68 6.51
CA ILE A 2 -23.30 28.64 5.79
C ILE A 2 -22.80 27.96 4.50
N VAL A 3 -23.69 27.77 3.52
CA VAL A 3 -23.38 27.66 2.07
C VAL A 3 -24.62 28.18 1.32
N LYS A 4 -25.05 29.41 1.61
CA LYS A 4 -26.27 29.99 1.01
C LYS A 4 -26.01 31.22 0.12
N HIS A 5 -24.77 31.58 -0.20
CA HIS A 5 -24.48 32.89 -0.83
C HIS A 5 -23.35 32.92 -1.88
N TRP A 6 -23.12 31.84 -2.64
CA TRP A 6 -22.34 31.93 -3.89
C TRP A 6 -23.31 31.81 -5.07
N GLY A 7 -23.48 32.92 -5.79
CA GLY A 7 -24.69 33.28 -6.52
C GLY A 7 -24.97 32.51 -7.81
N VAL A 8 -26.25 32.21 -7.97
CA VAL A 8 -26.96 31.72 -9.17
C VAL A 8 -26.83 32.65 -10.40
N LEU A 9 -26.20 33.81 -10.26
CA LEU A 9 -26.13 34.84 -11.31
C LEU A 9 -24.98 34.68 -12.32
N ARG A 10 -24.03 33.75 -12.15
CA ARG A 10 -22.91 33.55 -13.11
C ARG A 10 -23.06 32.36 -14.06
N VAL A 11 -23.99 31.45 -13.78
CA VAL A 11 -24.21 30.27 -14.63
C VAL A 11 -24.88 30.69 -15.94
N GLN A 12 -25.82 31.63 -15.91
CA GLN A 12 -26.51 32.11 -17.11
C GLN A 12 -25.58 32.91 -18.04
N ASP A 13 -24.67 33.72 -17.48
CA ASP A 13 -23.67 34.46 -18.26
C ASP A 13 -22.61 33.53 -18.88
N TRP A 14 -22.26 32.45 -18.18
CA TRP A 14 -21.38 31.40 -18.70
C TRP A 14 -22.05 30.57 -19.81
N LEU A 15 -23.34 30.22 -19.64
CA LEU A 15 -24.15 29.53 -20.66
C LEU A 15 -24.33 30.39 -21.92
N ASN A 16 -24.55 31.70 -21.78
CA ASN A 16 -24.65 32.62 -22.91
C ASN A 16 -23.31 32.75 -23.66
N SER A 17 -22.19 32.81 -22.94
CA SER A 17 -20.85 32.85 -23.54
C SER A 17 -20.46 31.56 -24.25
N ALA A 18 -20.83 30.40 -23.68
CA ALA A 18 -20.59 29.09 -24.29
C ALA A 18 -21.45 28.85 -25.54
N SER A 19 -22.70 29.35 -25.55
CA SER A 19 -23.59 29.30 -26.72
C SER A 19 -23.07 30.16 -27.89
N ASP A 20 -22.49 31.33 -27.59
CA ASP A 20 -21.88 32.21 -28.60
C ASP A 20 -20.56 31.65 -29.15
N LEU A 21 -19.76 30.96 -28.33
CA LEU A 21 -18.56 30.23 -28.77
C LEU A 21 -18.92 29.05 -29.68
N ALA A 22 -19.98 28.31 -29.35
CA ALA A 22 -20.48 27.19 -30.17
C ALA A 22 -21.08 27.64 -31.51
N LYS A 23 -21.68 28.84 -31.59
CA LYS A 23 -22.20 29.41 -32.85
C LYS A 23 -21.11 30.01 -33.75
N LYS A 24 -19.95 30.39 -33.19
CA LYS A 24 -18.84 31.01 -33.95
C LYS A 24 -17.77 30.03 -34.42
N SER A 25 -17.75 28.79 -33.94
CA SER A 25 -16.72 27.82 -34.30
C SER A 25 -17.14 26.91 -35.46
N SER A 26 -17.25 27.47 -36.67
CA SER A 26 -16.82 26.76 -37.88
C SER A 26 -15.30 26.90 -37.99
N MET A 27 -14.57 26.37 -37.01
CA MET A 27 -13.11 26.26 -37.05
C MET A 27 -12.77 24.88 -37.61
N GLU A 28 -12.27 24.85 -38.85
CA GLU A 28 -11.52 23.72 -39.36
C GLU A 28 -10.26 23.58 -38.50
N PHE A 29 -10.15 22.47 -37.77
CA PHE A 29 -8.92 22.07 -37.11
C PHE A 29 -8.19 21.09 -38.02
N ASP A 30 -6.92 21.40 -38.31
CA ASP A 30 -6.05 20.56 -39.13
C ASP A 30 -5.85 19.19 -38.46
N ALA A 31 -6.13 18.13 -39.24
CA ALA A 31 -5.84 16.71 -39.04
C ALA A 31 -6.12 16.08 -37.65
N GLY A 32 -7.30 15.47 -37.50
CA GLY A 32 -7.44 14.21 -36.75
C GLY A 32 -8.20 14.21 -35.42
N ALA A 33 -8.87 15.29 -35.01
CA ALA A 33 -9.69 15.30 -33.80
C ALA A 33 -11.15 14.89 -34.07
N THR A 34 -11.69 13.94 -33.30
CA THR A 34 -13.13 13.64 -33.22
C THR A 34 -13.67 14.03 -31.86
N VAL A 35 -14.49 15.08 -31.80
CA VAL A 35 -15.23 15.47 -30.58
C VAL A 35 -16.54 14.70 -30.55
N LYS A 36 -16.77 13.88 -29.52
CA LYS A 36 -18.06 13.24 -29.28
C LYS A 36 -18.84 14.01 -28.21
N VAL A 37 -19.80 14.82 -28.65
CA VAL A 37 -20.76 15.48 -27.77
C VAL A 37 -21.84 14.48 -27.40
N ILE A 38 -21.94 14.10 -26.13
CA ILE A 38 -23.05 13.29 -25.61
C ILE A 38 -24.10 14.26 -25.07
N LYS A 39 -25.20 14.42 -25.79
CA LYS A 39 -26.35 15.21 -25.34
C LYS A 39 -27.15 14.40 -24.32
N VAL A 40 -27.10 14.80 -23.06
CA VAL A 40 -27.97 14.25 -22.02
C VAL A 40 -29.10 15.26 -21.82
N ASN A 41 -30.23 15.03 -22.51
CA ASN A 41 -31.55 15.70 -22.43
C ASN A 41 -31.70 17.23 -22.71
N GLU A 42 -32.94 17.73 -22.64
CA GLU A 42 -33.39 19.07 -23.12
C GLU A 42 -33.06 20.24 -22.18
N ILE A 43 -32.55 19.97 -20.98
CA ILE A 43 -32.09 20.99 -20.03
C ILE A 43 -30.57 20.93 -20.06
N GLY A 44 -29.97 21.63 -21.03
CA GLY A 44 -28.58 21.47 -21.46
C GLY A 44 -27.55 21.38 -20.34
N VAL A 45 -27.11 20.15 -20.05
CA VAL A 45 -25.86 19.88 -19.34
C VAL A 45 -24.88 19.34 -20.37
N PHE A 46 -23.85 20.13 -20.69
CA PHE A 46 -22.77 19.73 -21.59
C PHE A 46 -21.58 19.24 -20.77
N CYS A 47 -21.34 17.93 -20.77
CA CYS A 47 -20.06 17.40 -20.31
C CYS A 47 -19.02 17.53 -21.43
N TYR A 48 -18.02 18.38 -21.23
CA TYR A 48 -16.85 18.44 -22.12
C TYR A 48 -15.91 17.28 -21.80
N LEU A 49 -15.95 16.23 -22.62
CA LEU A 49 -14.87 15.26 -22.72
C LEU A 49 -13.95 15.73 -23.86
N ALA A 50 -13.04 16.64 -23.52
CA ALA A 50 -11.91 16.95 -24.39
C ALA A 50 -10.81 15.91 -24.12
N THR A 51 -10.72 14.88 -24.96
CA THR A 51 -9.50 14.06 -25.03
C THR A 51 -8.43 14.89 -25.70
N TYR A 52 -7.68 15.66 -24.92
CA TYR A 52 -6.40 16.20 -25.34
C TYR A 52 -5.31 15.19 -24.97
N VAL A 53 -4.48 14.87 -25.95
CA VAL A 53 -3.09 14.48 -25.70
C VAL A 53 -2.41 15.73 -25.16
N TYR A 54 -2.30 15.89 -23.84
CA TYR A 54 -1.17 16.54 -23.15
C TYR A 54 -1.31 16.40 -21.63
N ASP A 55 -0.15 16.22 -21.00
CA ASP A 55 0.12 16.01 -19.58
C ASP A 55 -0.74 16.85 -18.61
N SER A 56 -1.12 16.23 -17.48
CA SER A 56 -1.55 16.84 -16.20
C SER A 56 -3.04 16.93 -15.81
N LEU A 57 -4.00 16.32 -16.50
CA LEU A 57 -5.43 16.49 -16.18
C LEU A 57 -6.20 15.25 -15.68
N THR A 58 -5.55 14.30 -15.01
CA THR A 58 -6.26 13.19 -14.31
C THR A 58 -6.88 13.62 -12.97
N PHE A 59 -6.48 14.77 -12.40
CA PHE A 59 -7.00 15.24 -11.10
C PHE A 59 -8.34 15.99 -11.21
N VAL A 60 -8.60 16.62 -12.36
CA VAL A 60 -9.84 17.40 -12.59
C VAL A 60 -11.02 16.50 -12.97
N SER A 61 -10.75 15.32 -13.51
CA SER A 61 -11.75 14.32 -13.88
C SER A 61 -12.35 13.57 -12.69
N TYR A 62 -11.69 13.49 -11.53
CA TYR A 62 -12.27 12.88 -10.32
C TYR A 62 -13.19 13.85 -9.57
N LEU A 63 -12.75 15.10 -9.36
CA LEU A 63 -13.48 16.10 -8.59
C LEU A 63 -14.73 16.63 -9.30
N LEU A 64 -14.68 16.84 -10.62
CA LEU A 64 -15.86 17.21 -11.41
C LEU A 64 -16.89 16.07 -11.47
N LEU A 65 -16.45 14.83 -11.33
CA LEU A 65 -17.30 13.64 -11.45
C LEU A 65 -18.02 13.29 -10.15
N GLU A 66 -17.38 13.46 -8.99
CA GLU A 66 -18.06 13.40 -7.68
C GLU A 66 -19.12 14.50 -7.55
N LEU A 67 -18.80 15.73 -7.97
CA LEU A 67 -19.77 16.82 -8.02
C LEU A 67 -20.95 16.50 -8.97
N THR A 68 -20.70 15.83 -10.09
CA THR A 68 -21.76 15.41 -11.02
C THR A 68 -22.66 14.31 -10.43
N ILE A 69 -22.11 13.40 -9.62
CA ILE A 69 -22.86 12.34 -8.92
C ILE A 69 -23.71 12.93 -7.78
N GLU A 70 -23.18 13.89 -7.03
CA GLU A 70 -23.94 14.59 -5.99
C GLU A 70 -25.08 15.44 -6.56
N MET A 71 -24.90 16.00 -7.76
CA MET A 71 -25.91 16.80 -8.47
C MET A 71 -26.97 15.96 -9.20
N CYS A 72 -26.89 14.63 -9.20
CA CYS A 72 -27.92 13.76 -9.77
C CYS A 72 -29.11 13.59 -8.82
N GLU A 73 -30.30 13.97 -9.28
CA GLU A 73 -31.52 14.02 -8.46
C GLU A 73 -32.18 12.65 -8.21
N SER A 74 -31.91 11.61 -9.02
CA SER A 74 -32.54 10.29 -8.86
C SER A 74 -31.57 9.13 -8.59
N PHE A 75 -32.03 8.17 -7.79
CA PHE A 75 -31.28 6.97 -7.38
C PHE A 75 -30.93 6.06 -8.57
N ASP A 76 -31.84 5.92 -9.53
CA ASP A 76 -31.64 5.07 -10.73
C ASP A 76 -30.59 5.67 -11.68
N GLN A 77 -30.49 7.00 -11.77
CA GLN A 77 -29.45 7.68 -12.55
C GLN A 77 -28.06 7.52 -11.93
N ARG A 78 -27.97 7.57 -10.60
CA ARG A 78 -26.71 7.28 -9.89
C ARG A 78 -26.26 5.83 -10.14
N GLN A 79 -27.20 4.87 -10.16
CA GLN A 79 -26.93 3.47 -10.47
C GLN A 79 -26.53 3.25 -11.94
N GLU A 80 -27.12 3.96 -12.90
CA GLU A 80 -26.78 3.84 -14.33
C GLU A 80 -25.39 4.43 -14.65
N ILE A 81 -25.06 5.60 -14.09
CA ILE A 81 -23.74 6.23 -14.24
C ILE A 81 -22.67 5.43 -13.49
N ALA A 82 -22.96 4.95 -12.28
CA ALA A 82 -22.09 4.02 -11.55
C ALA A 82 -21.97 2.66 -12.28
N GLY A 83 -23.00 2.23 -13.01
CA GLY A 83 -22.98 1.05 -13.87
C GLY A 83 -22.08 1.21 -15.09
N LYS A 84 -22.13 2.38 -15.75
CA LYS A 84 -21.23 2.74 -16.86
C LYS A 84 -19.78 2.99 -16.40
N LEU A 85 -19.58 3.44 -15.15
CA LEU A 85 -18.27 3.51 -14.48
C LEU A 85 -17.70 2.13 -14.13
N LYS A 86 -18.56 1.13 -13.87
CA LYS A 86 -18.14 -0.26 -13.62
C LYS A 86 -17.65 -0.98 -14.88
N GLU A 87 -17.85 -0.41 -16.07
CA GLU A 87 -17.50 -1.02 -17.37
C GLU A 87 -16.46 -0.21 -18.19
N GLY A 88 -15.87 0.86 -17.64
CA GLY A 88 -14.84 1.65 -18.33
C GLY A 88 -13.47 1.56 -17.65
N ASP A 89 -12.45 1.11 -18.40
CA ASP A 89 -11.04 1.00 -17.99
C ASP A 89 -10.54 2.22 -17.18
N MET A 90 -10.51 2.09 -15.85
CA MET A 90 -9.82 3.03 -14.95
C MET A 90 -8.29 2.88 -15.00
N PHE A 91 -7.80 1.79 -15.60
CA PHE A 91 -6.38 1.50 -15.77
C PHE A 91 -5.96 1.73 -17.22
N SER A 92 -5.51 2.94 -17.52
CA SER A 92 -4.81 3.18 -18.78
C SER A 92 -3.46 2.49 -18.73
N LYS A 93 -3.32 1.32 -19.39
CA LYS A 93 -2.05 0.61 -19.55
C LYS A 93 -0.95 1.56 -19.99
N THR A 94 -1.24 2.43 -20.95
CA THR A 94 -0.33 3.44 -21.50
C THR A 94 0.11 4.46 -20.46
N GLU A 95 -0.80 4.97 -19.62
CA GLU A 95 -0.48 5.95 -18.57
C GLU A 95 0.34 5.31 -17.45
N TYR A 96 -0.04 4.10 -17.03
CA TYR A 96 0.70 3.37 -16.00
C TYR A 96 2.11 2.99 -16.48
N LEU A 97 2.26 2.53 -17.73
CA LEU A 97 3.56 2.31 -18.36
C LEU A 97 4.38 3.61 -18.45
N GLY A 98 3.73 4.72 -18.79
CA GLY A 98 4.33 6.05 -18.77
C GLY A 98 4.89 6.43 -17.39
N GLN A 99 4.12 6.20 -16.33
CA GLN A 99 4.57 6.47 -14.95
C GLN A 99 5.72 5.55 -14.52
N LEU A 100 5.66 4.27 -14.86
CA LEU A 100 6.74 3.31 -14.56
C LEU A 100 8.08 3.77 -15.17
N LEU A 101 8.06 4.21 -16.44
CA LEU A 101 9.27 4.72 -17.11
C LEU A 101 9.71 6.08 -16.55
N ARG A 102 8.78 7.02 -16.32
CA ARG A 102 9.08 8.37 -15.78
C ARG A 102 9.74 8.32 -14.41
N LEU A 103 9.28 7.41 -13.55
CA LEU A 103 9.82 7.22 -12.19
C LEU A 103 11.08 6.35 -12.17
N ASN A 104 11.59 5.92 -13.34
CA ASN A 104 12.70 4.97 -13.44
C ASN A 104 12.45 3.72 -12.59
N ALA A 105 11.18 3.29 -12.48
CA ALA A 105 10.78 2.14 -11.67
C ALA A 105 11.22 0.84 -12.33
N CYS A 106 11.40 0.82 -13.65
CA CYS A 106 11.97 -0.30 -14.38
C CYS A 106 13.50 -0.21 -14.39
N LYS A 107 14.17 -1.00 -13.54
CA LYS A 107 15.63 -0.91 -13.35
C LYS A 107 16.42 -1.76 -14.34
N TYR A 108 15.85 -2.88 -14.78
CA TYR A 108 16.45 -3.79 -15.75
C TYR A 108 15.37 -4.16 -16.76
N ILE A 109 15.58 -3.77 -18.02
CA ILE A 109 14.67 -4.06 -19.14
C ILE A 109 15.53 -4.47 -20.33
N ASP A 110 15.79 -5.76 -20.47
CA ASP A 110 16.35 -6.35 -21.69
C ASP A 110 15.67 -7.70 -21.99
N SER A 111 16.12 -8.37 -23.04
CA SER A 111 15.56 -9.66 -23.46
C SER A 111 15.83 -10.80 -22.48
N GLU A 112 16.66 -10.62 -21.45
CA GLU A 112 17.09 -11.68 -20.53
C GLU A 112 16.73 -11.38 -19.06
N SER A 113 16.53 -10.10 -18.71
CA SER A 113 16.29 -9.64 -17.35
C SER A 113 15.24 -8.53 -17.30
N PHE A 114 14.24 -8.72 -16.45
CA PHE A 114 13.16 -7.76 -16.22
C PHE A 114 12.95 -7.54 -14.72
N SER A 115 13.03 -6.29 -14.27
CA SER A 115 12.87 -5.91 -12.87
C SER A 115 12.17 -4.56 -12.72
N VAL A 116 11.19 -4.51 -11.81
CA VAL A 116 10.45 -3.30 -11.48
C VAL A 116 10.41 -3.10 -9.97
N ASP A 117 10.73 -1.88 -9.55
CA ASP A 117 10.62 -1.40 -8.18
C ASP A 117 9.35 -0.57 -8.03
N LEU A 118 8.22 -1.24 -7.76
CA LEU A 118 6.95 -0.56 -7.50
C LEU A 118 6.99 0.26 -6.20
N ASN A 119 7.88 -0.07 -5.27
CA ASN A 119 8.03 0.63 -4.00
C ASN A 119 8.67 2.01 -4.14
N ALA A 120 9.10 2.37 -5.36
CA ALA A 120 9.56 3.71 -5.70
C ALA A 120 8.47 4.78 -5.62
N SER A 121 7.20 4.38 -5.63
CA SER A 121 6.09 5.34 -5.50
C SER A 121 4.87 4.69 -4.85
N LEU A 122 4.38 5.35 -3.81
CA LEU A 122 3.10 4.99 -3.19
C LEU A 122 1.95 5.02 -4.20
N GLU A 123 1.95 5.98 -5.13
CA GLU A 123 0.90 6.07 -6.16
C GLU A 123 0.95 4.91 -7.15
N LEU A 124 2.14 4.45 -7.54
CA LEU A 124 2.26 3.26 -8.41
C LEU A 124 1.66 2.03 -7.73
N LEU A 125 1.97 1.81 -6.45
CA LEU A 125 1.40 0.72 -5.67
C LEU A 125 -0.13 0.82 -5.57
N LYS A 126 -0.67 2.01 -5.31
CA LYS A 126 -2.12 2.24 -5.20
C LYS A 126 -2.84 1.99 -6.52
N ILE A 127 -2.29 2.47 -7.65
CA ILE A 127 -2.87 2.27 -8.99
C ILE A 127 -2.84 0.78 -9.34
N ALA A 128 -1.70 0.11 -9.14
CA ALA A 128 -1.57 -1.33 -9.37
C ALA A 128 -2.57 -2.12 -8.54
N ALA A 129 -2.68 -1.82 -7.25
CA ALA A 129 -3.59 -2.50 -6.34
C ALA A 129 -5.06 -2.31 -6.75
N SER A 130 -5.47 -1.09 -7.12
CA SER A 130 -6.82 -0.81 -7.62
C SER A 130 -7.11 -1.56 -8.92
N ALA A 131 -6.15 -1.63 -9.84
CA ALA A 131 -6.30 -2.36 -11.09
C ALA A 131 -6.40 -3.88 -10.86
N ILE A 132 -5.56 -4.46 -9.98
CA ILE A 132 -5.64 -5.88 -9.59
C ILE A 132 -7.01 -6.17 -8.95
N ALA A 133 -7.42 -5.38 -7.95
CA ALA A 133 -8.69 -5.56 -7.26
C ALA A 133 -9.89 -5.50 -8.23
N HIS A 134 -9.86 -4.57 -9.18
CA HIS A 134 -10.88 -4.46 -10.21
C HIS A 134 -10.92 -5.68 -11.15
N GLN A 135 -9.75 -6.15 -11.61
CA GLN A 135 -9.65 -7.37 -12.42
C GLN A 135 -10.14 -8.61 -11.68
N MET A 136 -9.73 -8.79 -10.41
CA MET A 136 -10.21 -9.87 -9.55
C MET A 136 -11.75 -9.89 -9.46
N LYS A 137 -12.36 -8.70 -9.35
CA LYS A 137 -13.82 -8.54 -9.31
C LYS A 137 -14.49 -8.86 -10.64
N ILE A 138 -13.96 -8.37 -11.77
CA ILE A 138 -14.50 -8.67 -13.11
C ILE A 138 -14.43 -10.18 -13.39
N GLN A 139 -13.30 -10.80 -13.07
CA GLN A 139 -13.07 -12.22 -13.24
C GLN A 139 -13.84 -13.08 -12.24
N LYS A 140 -14.54 -12.46 -11.28
CA LYS A 140 -15.29 -13.12 -10.21
C LYS A 140 -14.43 -14.15 -9.47
N MET A 141 -13.17 -13.79 -9.23
CA MET A 141 -12.24 -14.65 -8.51
C MET A 141 -12.76 -14.90 -7.10
N ASN A 142 -12.65 -16.15 -6.65
CA ASN A 142 -13.06 -16.55 -5.31
C ASN A 142 -11.82 -16.85 -4.48
N PHE A 143 -11.63 -16.09 -3.41
CA PHE A 143 -10.53 -16.20 -2.48
C PHE A 143 -10.95 -15.67 -1.11
N ASP A 144 -10.36 -16.23 -0.05
CA ASP A 144 -10.59 -15.83 1.33
C ASP A 144 -9.41 -15.02 1.88
N TYR A 145 -8.21 -15.18 1.29
CA TYR A 145 -6.98 -14.49 1.69
C TYR A 145 -6.16 -14.03 0.48
N VAL A 146 -5.42 -12.95 0.67
CA VAL A 146 -4.31 -12.58 -0.22
C VAL A 146 -2.96 -12.84 0.45
N LEU A 147 -1.95 -13.26 -0.31
CA LEU A 147 -0.62 -13.55 0.23
C LEU A 147 0.49 -12.87 -0.57
N GLY A 148 1.33 -12.09 0.12
CA GLY A 148 2.56 -11.54 -0.44
C GLY A 148 3.72 -12.55 -0.34
N VAL A 149 4.40 -12.81 -1.46
CA VAL A 149 5.42 -13.87 -1.57
C VAL A 149 6.84 -13.36 -1.28
N SER A 150 7.11 -12.11 -1.66
CA SER A 150 8.41 -11.44 -1.58
C SER A 150 8.34 -10.18 -0.73
N TYR A 151 9.50 -9.68 -0.28
CA TYR A 151 9.59 -8.40 0.45
C TYR A 151 8.90 -7.24 -0.29
N SER A 152 9.11 -7.15 -1.60
CA SER A 152 8.56 -6.07 -2.42
C SER A 152 7.06 -6.18 -2.61
N SER A 153 6.54 -7.40 -2.78
CA SER A 153 5.11 -7.64 -2.98
C SER A 153 4.27 -7.51 -1.71
N ILE A 154 4.87 -7.47 -0.51
CA ILE A 154 4.12 -7.28 0.75
C ILE A 154 3.35 -5.95 0.73
N PHE A 155 3.95 -4.85 0.28
CA PHE A 155 3.25 -3.56 0.24
C PHE A 155 2.10 -3.55 -0.77
N LEU A 156 2.32 -4.11 -1.97
CA LEU A 156 1.26 -4.29 -2.96
C LEU A 156 0.13 -5.17 -2.41
N CYS A 157 0.48 -6.26 -1.72
CA CYS A 157 -0.48 -7.15 -1.08
C CYS A 157 -1.34 -6.40 -0.05
N ALA A 158 -0.75 -5.51 0.75
CA ALA A 158 -1.47 -4.67 1.73
C ALA A 158 -2.62 -3.90 1.07
N PHE A 159 -2.34 -3.22 -0.04
CA PHE A 159 -3.32 -2.41 -0.75
C PHE A 159 -4.33 -3.27 -1.50
N VAL A 160 -3.92 -4.39 -2.10
CA VAL A 160 -4.86 -5.30 -2.76
C VAL A 160 -5.86 -5.87 -1.76
N GLY A 161 -5.38 -6.41 -0.63
CA GLY A 161 -6.26 -6.99 0.40
C GLY A 161 -7.21 -5.98 1.02
N GLU A 162 -6.76 -4.74 1.23
CA GLU A 162 -7.61 -3.63 1.66
C GLU A 162 -8.73 -3.33 0.65
N ARG A 163 -8.41 -3.21 -0.65
CA ARG A 163 -9.37 -2.90 -1.72
C ARG A 163 -10.40 -4.01 -1.98
N VAL A 164 -9.99 -5.27 -1.82
CA VAL A 164 -10.89 -6.42 -2.01
C VAL A 164 -11.57 -6.85 -0.71
N GLY A 165 -11.20 -6.27 0.43
CA GLY A 165 -11.86 -6.49 1.71
C GLY A 165 -11.55 -7.83 2.37
N VAL A 166 -10.36 -8.41 2.14
CA VAL A 166 -9.97 -9.73 2.69
C VAL A 166 -8.71 -9.66 3.57
N PRO A 167 -8.58 -10.55 4.57
CA PRO A 167 -7.38 -10.65 5.39
C PRO A 167 -6.16 -11.15 4.59
N PHE A 168 -4.99 -10.97 5.20
CA PHE A 168 -3.70 -11.27 4.59
C PHE A 168 -3.07 -12.51 5.20
N LEU A 169 -2.30 -13.21 4.38
CA LEU A 169 -1.25 -14.12 4.81
C LEU A 169 0.10 -13.55 4.36
N MET A 170 1.18 -13.92 5.03
CA MET A 170 2.51 -13.43 4.66
C MET A 170 3.51 -14.58 4.65
N ARG A 171 4.19 -14.78 3.52
CA ARG A 171 5.31 -15.71 3.45
C ARG A 171 6.59 -15.04 3.93
N ARG A 172 7.27 -15.68 4.87
CA ARG A 172 8.64 -15.35 5.25
C ARG A 172 9.61 -15.92 4.23
N LYS A 173 10.77 -15.28 4.06
CA LYS A 173 11.89 -15.90 3.32
C LYS A 173 12.37 -17.18 4.01
N GLN A 174 12.44 -17.16 5.34
CA GLN A 174 12.90 -18.29 6.15
C GLN A 174 12.05 -18.39 7.43
N PRO A 175 11.83 -19.61 7.94
CA PRO A 175 11.24 -19.82 9.26
C PRO A 175 12.00 -19.05 10.33
N LYS A 176 11.31 -18.55 11.36
CA LYS A 176 12.03 -18.01 12.52
C LYS A 176 12.88 -19.10 13.18
N SER A 177 14.04 -18.73 13.70
CA SER A 177 14.84 -19.60 14.57
C SER A 177 14.23 -19.76 15.98
N TYR A 178 13.34 -18.86 16.39
CA TYR A 178 12.65 -18.82 17.69
C TYR A 178 11.13 -18.60 17.53
N GLY A 179 10.35 -18.84 18.59
CA GLY A 179 8.89 -18.71 18.54
C GLY A 179 8.20 -19.80 17.71
N THR A 180 7.23 -19.44 16.87
CA THR A 180 6.35 -20.37 16.14
C THR A 180 7.01 -21.13 14.98
N LYS A 181 8.19 -20.70 14.50
CA LYS A 181 8.95 -21.32 13.39
C LYS A 181 8.15 -21.60 12.10
N LYS A 182 7.05 -20.86 11.85
CA LYS A 182 6.24 -20.99 10.63
C LYS A 182 6.87 -20.24 9.46
N LEU A 183 6.64 -20.73 8.23
CA LEU A 183 7.00 -20.02 6.99
C LEU A 183 5.89 -19.06 6.54
N ILE A 184 4.62 -19.45 6.71
CA ILE A 184 3.45 -18.59 6.48
C ILE A 184 2.96 -18.05 7.82
N GLU A 185 2.75 -16.73 7.86
CA GLU A 185 2.18 -16.00 8.99
C GLU A 185 0.72 -15.64 8.68
N GLY A 186 -0.08 -15.50 9.75
CA GLY A 186 -1.51 -15.25 9.70
C GLY A 186 -2.33 -16.44 10.22
N LEU A 187 -3.51 -16.15 10.73
CA LEU A 187 -4.55 -17.11 11.05
C LEU A 187 -5.30 -17.45 9.76
N TYR A 188 -5.67 -18.71 9.64
CA TYR A 188 -6.38 -19.24 8.49
C TYR A 188 -7.29 -20.39 8.94
N GLU A 189 -8.25 -20.72 8.09
CA GLU A 189 -9.09 -21.90 8.24
C GLU A 189 -8.76 -22.91 7.13
N ASP A 190 -8.85 -24.19 7.46
CA ASP A 190 -8.67 -25.29 6.53
C ASP A 190 -9.61 -25.21 5.33
N GLY A 191 -9.12 -25.56 4.15
CA GLY A 191 -9.89 -25.60 2.89
C GLY A 191 -10.16 -24.23 2.26
N ARG A 192 -9.69 -23.14 2.87
CA ARG A 192 -9.86 -21.78 2.35
C ARG A 192 -8.92 -21.47 1.20
N ARG A 193 -9.34 -20.52 0.36
CA ARG A 193 -8.67 -20.14 -0.88
C ARG A 193 -7.73 -18.95 -0.67
N VAL A 194 -6.51 -19.06 -1.16
CA VAL A 194 -5.48 -18.03 -1.09
C VAL A 194 -5.10 -17.62 -2.51
N THR A 195 -5.08 -16.31 -2.78
CA THR A 195 -4.50 -15.76 -4.01
C THR A 195 -3.15 -15.13 -3.71
N LEU A 196 -2.12 -15.53 -4.44
CA LEU A 196 -0.79 -14.91 -4.30
C LEU A 196 -0.75 -13.57 -5.04
N ILE A 197 -0.17 -12.56 -4.42
CA ILE A 197 0.06 -11.24 -5.01
C ILE A 197 1.56 -11.05 -5.20
N GLN A 198 1.97 -10.71 -6.41
CA GLN A 198 3.34 -10.35 -6.75
C GLN A 198 3.43 -9.04 -7.53
N ASP A 199 4.57 -8.38 -7.44
CA ASP A 199 4.92 -7.24 -8.31
C ASP A 199 5.29 -7.75 -9.71
N VAL A 200 6.34 -8.57 -9.80
CA VAL A 200 6.85 -9.10 -11.06
C VAL A 200 7.02 -10.61 -10.94
N VAL A 201 6.55 -11.35 -11.93
CA VAL A 201 6.81 -12.79 -12.03
C VAL A 201 7.80 -13.03 -13.17
N SER A 202 9.05 -13.31 -12.80
CA SER A 202 10.15 -13.67 -13.71
C SER A 202 10.58 -15.13 -13.59
N SER A 203 10.23 -15.80 -12.50
CA SER A 203 10.42 -17.23 -12.27
C SER A 203 9.25 -17.81 -11.49
N SER A 204 8.85 -19.04 -11.82
CA SER A 204 7.78 -19.76 -11.13
C SER A 204 8.22 -20.44 -9.83
N SER A 205 9.53 -20.64 -9.59
CA SER A 205 10.02 -21.52 -8.52
C SER A 205 9.55 -21.11 -7.12
N ILE A 206 9.57 -19.81 -6.82
CA ILE A 206 9.13 -19.30 -5.50
C ILE A 206 7.62 -19.41 -5.33
N ILE A 207 6.86 -19.29 -6.42
CA ILE A 207 5.41 -19.49 -6.44
C ILE A 207 5.09 -20.96 -6.17
N GLU A 208 5.75 -21.87 -6.87
CA GLU A 208 5.58 -23.32 -6.72
C GLU A 208 5.88 -23.76 -5.28
N GLU A 209 7.03 -23.36 -4.73
CA GLU A 209 7.39 -23.64 -3.33
C GLU A 209 6.33 -23.10 -2.35
N THR A 210 5.83 -21.89 -2.60
CA THR A 210 4.79 -21.27 -1.76
C THR A 210 3.47 -22.04 -1.84
N VAL A 211 3.06 -22.45 -3.04
CA VAL A 211 1.84 -23.22 -3.28
C VAL A 211 1.91 -24.58 -2.60
N GLU A 212 3.07 -25.26 -2.66
CA GLU A 212 3.28 -26.53 -1.95
C GLU A 212 3.13 -26.37 -0.44
N VAL A 213 3.73 -25.32 0.13
CA VAL A 213 3.61 -25.02 1.57
C VAL A 213 2.15 -24.73 1.94
N LEU A 214 1.43 -23.96 1.14
CA LEU A 214 -0.01 -23.68 1.38
C LEU A 214 -0.85 -24.96 1.30
N ARG A 215 -0.57 -25.86 0.36
CA ARG A 215 -1.26 -27.15 0.25
C ARG A 215 -0.98 -28.07 1.43
N GLN A 216 0.25 -28.09 1.94
CA GLN A 216 0.59 -28.80 3.18
C GLN A 216 -0.15 -28.25 4.40
N MET A 217 -0.53 -26.97 4.35
CA MET A 217 -1.37 -26.30 5.34
C MET A 217 -2.88 -26.48 5.08
N ASN A 218 -3.27 -27.37 4.16
CA ASN A 218 -4.66 -27.60 3.75
C ASN A 218 -5.35 -26.36 3.15
N LEU A 219 -4.60 -25.44 2.55
CA LEU A 219 -5.12 -24.27 1.84
C LEU A 219 -5.13 -24.50 0.33
N ILE A 220 -6.10 -23.88 -0.34
CA ILE A 220 -6.27 -23.97 -1.78
C ILE A 220 -5.61 -22.74 -2.43
N CYS A 221 -4.56 -22.97 -3.21
CA CYS A 221 -3.91 -21.92 -3.99
C CYS A 221 -3.91 -22.30 -5.47
N GLU A 222 -4.76 -21.63 -6.24
CA GLU A 222 -4.95 -21.86 -7.68
C GLU A 222 -4.70 -20.61 -8.52
N ASP A 223 -4.52 -19.45 -7.89
CA ASP A 223 -4.39 -18.18 -8.59
C ASP A 223 -3.21 -17.37 -8.04
N VAL A 224 -2.42 -16.82 -8.96
CA VAL A 224 -1.43 -15.77 -8.70
C VAL A 224 -1.80 -14.57 -9.54
N PHE A 225 -1.76 -13.39 -8.93
CA PHE A 225 -1.92 -12.12 -9.63
C PHE A 225 -0.64 -11.32 -9.53
N CYS A 226 -0.11 -10.88 -10.66
CA CYS A 226 1.03 -9.97 -10.70
C CYS A 226 0.76 -8.67 -11.46
N VAL A 227 1.60 -7.66 -11.23
CA VAL A 227 1.55 -6.44 -12.05
C VAL A 227 2.15 -6.73 -13.41
N ILE A 228 3.34 -7.35 -13.44
CA ILE A 228 4.06 -7.64 -14.68
C ILE A 228 4.44 -9.11 -14.77
N ASN A 229 4.01 -9.75 -15.85
CA ASN A 229 4.46 -11.09 -16.21
C ASN A 229 5.63 -11.01 -17.18
N SER A 230 6.80 -11.47 -16.75
CA SER A 230 8.02 -11.55 -17.56
C SER A 230 8.50 -12.98 -17.77
N LEU A 231 7.67 -13.98 -17.50
CA LEU A 231 8.02 -15.38 -17.73
C LEU A 231 8.13 -15.65 -19.24
N GLN A 232 9.32 -16.08 -19.68
CA GLN A 232 9.58 -16.39 -21.08
C GLN A 232 8.94 -17.72 -21.51
N ASP A 233 8.86 -18.71 -20.60
CA ASP A 233 8.28 -20.05 -20.83
C ASP A 233 7.33 -20.52 -19.70
N GLY A 234 6.88 -19.62 -18.82
CA GLY A 234 6.48 -19.98 -17.45
C GLY A 234 5.01 -20.27 -17.17
N SER A 235 4.15 -20.45 -18.18
CA SER A 235 2.78 -20.92 -17.92
C SER A 235 2.73 -22.43 -17.67
N GLU A 236 3.62 -23.23 -18.26
CA GLU A 236 3.51 -24.69 -18.18
C GLU A 236 3.77 -25.24 -16.78
N ASN A 237 4.78 -24.73 -16.06
CA ASN A 237 5.10 -25.21 -14.72
C ASN A 237 4.00 -24.82 -13.72
N LEU A 238 3.51 -23.58 -13.80
CA LEU A 238 2.36 -23.14 -13.00
C LEU A 238 1.11 -23.94 -13.37
N GLN A 239 0.87 -24.21 -14.65
CA GLN A 239 -0.27 -25.03 -15.10
C GLN A 239 -0.16 -26.49 -14.62
N LYS A 240 1.02 -27.10 -14.66
CA LYS A 240 1.30 -28.44 -14.09
C LYS A 240 1.08 -28.45 -12.59
N ALA A 241 1.43 -27.35 -11.91
CA ALA A 241 1.14 -27.15 -10.50
C ALA A 241 -0.35 -26.84 -10.24
N GLY A 242 -1.21 -26.67 -11.26
CA GLY A 242 -2.62 -26.32 -11.11
C GLY A 242 -2.87 -24.88 -10.69
N VAL A 243 -1.99 -23.96 -11.11
CA VAL A 243 -1.98 -22.55 -10.74
C VAL A 243 -2.13 -21.69 -11.99
N ARG A 244 -3.09 -20.77 -11.97
CA ARG A 244 -3.33 -19.76 -13.00
C ARG A 244 -2.56 -18.49 -12.67
N LEU A 245 -1.84 -17.96 -13.66
CA LEU A 245 -1.17 -16.67 -13.55
C LEU A 245 -2.01 -15.59 -14.25
N HIS A 246 -2.37 -14.56 -13.50
CA HIS A 246 -3.02 -13.35 -13.97
C HIS A 246 -2.03 -12.19 -13.92
N SER A 247 -2.10 -11.28 -14.89
CA SER A 247 -1.19 -10.13 -14.94
C SER A 247 -1.87 -8.89 -15.50
N LEU A 248 -1.52 -7.71 -14.99
CA LEU A 248 -1.97 -6.44 -15.59
C LEU A 248 -1.24 -6.15 -16.91
N LEU A 249 0.06 -6.45 -16.93
CA LEU A 249 0.96 -6.20 -18.05
C LEU A 249 1.83 -7.42 -18.35
N MET A 250 2.19 -7.56 -19.61
CA MET A 250 3.29 -8.42 -20.05
C MET A 250 4.59 -7.60 -20.11
N ALA A 251 5.74 -8.24 -19.94
CA ALA A 251 7.03 -7.57 -20.15
C ALA A 251 7.16 -7.00 -21.58
N SER A 252 6.53 -7.65 -22.57
CA SER A 252 6.41 -7.13 -23.94
C SER A 252 5.69 -5.78 -23.99
N ASP A 253 4.68 -5.55 -23.15
CA ASP A 253 3.95 -4.27 -23.11
C ASP A 253 4.91 -3.12 -22.73
N VAL A 254 5.82 -3.39 -21.78
CA VAL A 254 6.83 -2.43 -21.30
C VAL A 254 7.90 -2.18 -22.37
N LEU A 255 8.40 -3.25 -22.99
CA LEU A 255 9.39 -3.17 -24.06
C LEU A 255 8.85 -2.41 -25.29
N SER A 256 7.64 -2.74 -25.74
CA SER A 256 7.00 -2.06 -26.87
C SER A 256 6.73 -0.60 -26.56
N TYR A 257 6.24 -0.27 -25.35
CA TYR A 257 6.01 1.12 -24.97
C TYR A 257 7.32 1.93 -24.93
N LYS A 258 8.39 1.37 -24.35
CA LYS A 258 9.71 2.01 -24.32
C LYS A 258 10.25 2.26 -25.73
N PHE A 259 10.20 1.25 -26.61
CA PHE A 259 10.61 1.37 -28.00
C PHE A 259 9.83 2.46 -28.75
N ASN A 260 8.51 2.52 -28.57
CA ASN A 260 7.68 3.51 -29.25
C ASN A 260 7.94 4.95 -28.76
N VAL A 261 8.26 5.11 -27.47
CA VAL A 261 8.67 6.41 -26.89
C VAL A 261 10.03 6.85 -27.43
N GLU A 262 11.00 5.95 -27.51
CA GLU A 262 12.34 6.23 -28.06
C GLU A 262 12.29 6.58 -29.56
N ASN A 263 11.41 5.92 -30.32
CA ASN A 263 11.26 6.14 -31.78
C ASN A 263 10.22 7.21 -32.16
N LYS A 264 9.63 7.91 -31.18
CA LYS A 264 8.64 9.00 -31.39
C LYS A 264 7.39 8.60 -32.20
N GLU A 265 7.06 7.32 -32.28
CA GLU A 265 5.87 6.83 -32.99
C GLU A 265 4.60 6.97 -32.14
N VAL A 266 4.73 7.21 -30.83
CA VAL A 266 3.63 7.71 -30.00
C VAL A 266 3.53 9.21 -30.23
N GLY A 267 2.54 9.64 -31.03
CA GLY A 267 2.23 11.05 -31.29
C GLY A 267 1.82 11.81 -30.03
N GLY A 268 2.79 12.21 -29.23
CA GLY A 268 2.64 13.03 -28.02
C GLY A 268 4.03 13.29 -27.45
N ALA A 269 4.46 14.54 -27.45
CA ALA A 269 5.85 14.90 -27.21
C ALA A 269 6.34 14.52 -25.80
N CYS A 270 7.08 13.41 -25.68
CA CYS A 270 8.15 13.34 -24.70
C CYS A 270 9.31 14.19 -25.21
N LYS A 271 9.25 15.51 -24.98
CA LYS A 271 10.47 16.30 -24.94
C LYS A 271 11.24 15.85 -23.70
N GLU A 272 12.52 15.52 -23.87
CA GLU A 272 13.46 15.44 -22.75
C GLU A 272 13.31 16.71 -21.90
N VAL A 273 12.76 16.55 -20.70
CA VAL A 273 12.91 17.54 -19.65
C VAL A 273 14.12 17.12 -18.84
N VAL A 274 15.30 17.53 -19.30
CA VAL A 274 16.45 17.68 -18.41
C VAL A 274 16.12 18.89 -17.53
N GLY A 275 15.53 18.68 -16.35
CA GLY A 275 15.17 19.77 -15.46
C GLY A 275 14.35 19.38 -14.23
N GLU A 276 15.03 19.34 -13.09
CA GLU A 276 14.55 19.32 -11.70
C GLU A 276 13.76 18.09 -11.20
N LYS A 277 14.47 17.29 -10.38
CA LYS A 277 13.93 16.29 -9.44
C LYS A 277 13.03 16.96 -8.39
N GLY A 278 11.81 17.31 -8.77
CA GLY A 278 10.78 17.78 -7.86
C GLY A 278 9.85 16.65 -7.45
N ILE A 279 10.20 15.90 -6.39
CA ILE A 279 9.16 15.18 -5.64
C ILE A 279 8.32 16.28 -4.99
N VAL A 280 7.05 16.37 -5.37
CA VAL A 280 6.09 17.25 -4.70
C VAL A 280 5.98 16.74 -3.26
N SER A 281 6.61 17.45 -2.33
CA SER A 281 6.37 17.27 -0.90
C SER A 281 4.90 17.62 -0.65
N GLY A 282 4.04 16.60 -0.58
CA GLY A 282 2.64 16.77 -0.25
C GLY A 282 2.51 17.31 1.17
N SER A 283 2.27 18.61 1.32
CA SER A 283 1.74 19.13 2.57
C SER A 283 0.32 18.59 2.73
N CYS A 284 0.12 17.81 3.79
CA CYS A 284 -1.15 17.26 4.23
C CYS A 284 -2.29 18.29 4.17
N THR A 285 -3.20 18.13 3.20
CA THR A 285 -4.52 18.80 3.19
C THR A 285 -5.56 17.89 2.52
N THR A 286 -5.91 16.77 3.17
CA THR A 286 -7.22 16.13 2.99
C THR A 286 -7.80 15.83 4.36
N GLU A 287 -8.82 16.62 4.74
CA GLU A 287 -9.51 16.59 6.03
C GLU A 287 -10.58 15.49 6.11
N GLU A 288 -10.24 14.25 5.79
CA GLU A 288 -11.06 13.12 6.27
C GLU A 288 -10.46 12.60 7.58
N SER A 289 -10.66 13.40 8.64
CA SER A 289 -10.22 13.05 9.98
C SER A 289 -11.09 11.89 10.50
N HIS A 290 -10.55 10.68 10.45
CA HIS A 290 -11.01 9.65 11.38
C HIS A 290 -10.62 10.14 12.78
N GLY A 291 -11.61 10.32 13.66
CA GLY A 291 -11.41 10.78 15.03
C GLY A 291 -10.49 9.83 15.83
N PRO A 292 -10.21 10.15 17.11
CA PRO A 292 -9.43 9.26 17.95
C PRO A 292 -10.05 7.86 17.97
N VAL A 293 -9.25 6.84 17.66
CA VAL A 293 -9.64 5.43 17.80
C VAL A 293 -9.78 5.12 19.29
N ASP A 294 -10.86 4.44 19.66
CA ASP A 294 -11.06 3.95 21.02
C ASP A 294 -9.96 2.93 21.36
N ARG A 295 -9.07 3.32 22.28
CA ARG A 295 -7.93 2.50 22.70
C ARG A 295 -8.36 1.22 23.42
N ASP A 296 -9.47 1.23 24.15
CA ASP A 296 -10.00 0.08 24.87
C ASP A 296 -10.57 -0.94 23.88
N TYR A 297 -11.30 -0.45 22.86
CA TYR A 297 -11.82 -1.29 21.79
C TYR A 297 -10.69 -1.94 20.99
N LEU A 298 -9.68 -1.15 20.58
CA LEU A 298 -8.55 -1.63 19.80
C LEU A 298 -7.73 -2.70 20.55
N ILE A 299 -7.44 -2.50 21.83
CA ILE A 299 -6.72 -3.53 22.61
C ILE A 299 -7.58 -4.77 22.88
N GLY A 300 -8.90 -4.61 22.99
CA GLY A 300 -9.85 -5.73 23.01
C GLY A 300 -9.73 -6.60 21.76
N ASN A 301 -9.62 -5.97 20.58
CA ASN A 301 -9.41 -6.69 19.32
C ASN A 301 -8.05 -7.43 19.30
N PHE A 302 -6.98 -6.81 19.81
CA PHE A 302 -5.67 -7.47 19.94
C PHE A 302 -5.74 -8.74 20.80
N VAL A 303 -6.54 -8.69 21.86
CA VAL A 303 -6.78 -9.83 22.73
C VAL A 303 -7.57 -10.95 22.05
N SER A 304 -8.58 -10.60 21.24
CA SER A 304 -9.33 -11.57 20.43
C SER A 304 -8.47 -12.25 19.37
N LEU A 305 -7.44 -11.56 18.87
CA LEU A 305 -6.46 -12.09 17.90
C LEU A 305 -5.28 -12.83 18.55
N GLU A 306 -5.34 -13.12 19.85
CA GLU A 306 -4.28 -13.79 20.60
C GLU A 306 -2.89 -13.13 20.46
N ILE A 307 -2.86 -11.79 20.32
CA ILE A 307 -1.60 -11.04 20.22
C ILE A 307 -0.81 -11.18 21.51
N PHE A 308 -1.48 -11.23 22.66
CA PHE A 308 -0.88 -11.47 23.96
C PHE A 308 -0.95 -12.95 24.33
N LYS A 309 0.19 -13.62 24.39
CA LYS A 309 0.33 -15.04 24.72
C LYS A 309 1.04 -15.19 26.05
N PHE A 310 0.49 -15.98 26.96
CA PHE A 310 1.05 -16.24 28.29
C PHE A 310 1.63 -17.65 28.37
N GLY A 311 2.75 -17.81 29.07
CA GLY A 311 3.50 -19.06 29.12
C GLY A 311 5.00 -18.83 29.24
N ARG A 312 5.83 -19.78 28.81
CA ARG A 312 7.30 -19.65 28.86
C ARG A 312 7.84 -19.52 27.44
N PHE A 313 8.31 -18.33 27.08
CA PHE A 313 8.78 -18.05 25.72
C PHE A 313 10.23 -17.60 25.71
N GLN A 314 11.06 -18.21 24.88
CA GLN A 314 12.43 -17.74 24.64
C GLN A 314 12.42 -16.59 23.62
N LEU A 315 12.94 -15.43 24.02
CA LEU A 315 13.06 -14.24 23.18
C LEU A 315 14.31 -14.27 22.28
N LYS A 316 14.41 -13.35 21.31
CA LYS A 316 15.61 -13.18 20.45
C LYS A 316 16.88 -12.92 21.28
N SER A 317 16.74 -12.29 22.44
CA SER A 317 17.81 -12.04 23.41
C SER A 317 18.27 -13.28 24.17
N GLY A 318 17.55 -14.41 24.08
CA GLY A 318 17.80 -15.63 24.85
C GLY A 318 17.05 -15.69 26.19
N PHE A 319 16.50 -14.57 26.67
CA PHE A 319 15.73 -14.53 27.92
C PHE A 319 14.41 -15.28 27.81
N ILE A 320 13.97 -15.89 28.92
CA ILE A 320 12.64 -16.47 29.06
C ILE A 320 11.69 -15.38 29.53
N SER A 321 10.64 -15.13 28.76
CA SER A 321 9.58 -14.18 29.07
C SER A 321 8.28 -14.91 29.42
N PRO A 322 7.55 -14.46 30.46
CA PRO A 322 6.23 -15.00 30.82
C PRO A 322 5.13 -14.62 29.81
N ILE A 323 5.42 -13.61 28.98
CA ILE A 323 4.51 -13.06 27.97
C ILE A 323 5.22 -12.91 26.62
N TYR A 324 4.57 -13.37 25.56
CA TYR A 324 4.98 -13.15 24.18
C TYR A 324 3.93 -12.32 23.45
N ILE A 325 4.39 -11.30 22.75
CA ILE A 325 3.53 -10.32 22.06
C ILE A 325 3.78 -10.48 20.57
N ASP A 326 2.73 -10.77 19.83
CA ASP A 326 2.82 -11.22 18.44
C ASP A 326 1.82 -10.48 17.53
N PHE A 327 2.15 -9.25 17.18
CA PHE A 327 1.30 -8.40 16.30
C PHE A 327 1.21 -8.91 14.85
N ARG A 328 1.93 -9.98 14.49
CA ARG A 328 1.67 -10.68 13.22
C ARG A 328 0.24 -11.21 13.14
N GLY A 329 -0.44 -11.44 14.26
CA GLY A 329 -1.87 -11.77 14.26
C GLY A 329 -2.76 -10.68 13.65
N LEU A 330 -2.31 -9.42 13.58
CA LEU A 330 -3.08 -8.33 12.98
C LEU A 330 -3.45 -8.58 11.53
N ILE A 331 -2.57 -9.24 10.77
CA ILE A 331 -2.76 -9.45 9.34
C ILE A 331 -3.97 -10.36 9.05
N SER A 332 -4.47 -11.05 10.08
CA SER A 332 -5.63 -11.95 10.03
C SER A 332 -6.97 -11.26 10.25
N SER A 333 -6.97 -9.97 10.60
CA SER A 333 -8.17 -9.15 10.71
C SER A 333 -7.92 -7.83 10.01
N LEU A 334 -8.46 -7.69 8.80
CA LEU A 334 -8.37 -6.46 8.02
C LEU A 334 -8.89 -5.26 8.83
N GLU A 335 -10.04 -5.42 9.49
CA GLU A 335 -10.62 -4.41 10.37
C GLU A 335 -9.64 -3.95 11.47
N THR A 336 -9.07 -4.89 12.23
CA THR A 336 -8.16 -4.55 13.33
C THR A 336 -6.85 -3.94 12.82
N LEU A 337 -6.35 -4.42 11.67
CA LEU A 337 -5.17 -3.85 11.03
C LEU A 337 -5.41 -2.40 10.58
N LEU A 338 -6.56 -2.13 9.94
CA LEU A 338 -6.94 -0.78 9.51
C LEU A 338 -7.16 0.16 10.70
N LEU A 339 -7.83 -0.30 11.75
CA LEU A 339 -8.00 0.46 13.00
C LEU A 339 -6.64 0.77 13.66
N THR A 340 -5.69 -0.16 13.61
CA THR A 340 -4.32 0.08 14.10
C THR A 340 -3.64 1.16 13.27
N ALA A 341 -3.74 1.08 11.94
CA ALA A 341 -3.19 2.09 11.03
C ALA A 341 -3.84 3.46 11.24
N ASP A 342 -5.15 3.52 11.49
CA ASP A 342 -5.89 4.76 11.83
C ASP A 342 -5.40 5.35 13.15
N ALA A 343 -5.26 4.53 14.18
CA ALA A 343 -4.76 4.97 15.49
C ALA A 343 -3.34 5.56 15.37
N MET A 344 -2.43 4.88 14.66
CA MET A 344 -1.08 5.41 14.42
C MET A 344 -1.12 6.70 13.61
N SER A 345 -1.90 6.75 12.53
CA SER A 345 -2.01 7.92 11.66
C SER A 345 -2.57 9.13 12.41
N TYR A 346 -3.61 8.94 13.22
CA TYR A 346 -4.16 9.97 14.10
C TYR A 346 -3.10 10.51 15.05
N GLU A 347 -2.36 9.62 15.70
CA GLU A 347 -1.32 9.98 16.66
C GLU A 347 -0.12 10.70 16.01
N ILE A 348 0.25 10.34 14.78
CA ILE A 348 1.27 11.02 13.96
C ILE A 348 0.82 12.44 13.61
N ARG A 349 -0.41 12.61 13.12
CA ARG A 349 -0.99 13.93 12.82
C ARG A 349 -1.11 14.80 14.07
N ARG A 350 -1.60 14.24 15.18
CA ARG A 350 -1.76 14.93 16.47
C ARG A 350 -0.44 15.48 16.99
N ARG A 351 0.65 14.72 16.85
CA ARG A 351 2.01 15.15 17.21
C ARG A 351 2.65 16.08 16.19
N LYS A 352 2.03 16.27 15.03
CA LYS A 352 2.55 17.09 13.92
C LYS A 352 3.95 16.66 13.49
N LEU A 353 4.20 15.35 13.45
CA LEU A 353 5.48 14.82 12.98
C LEU A 353 5.67 15.22 11.52
N LYS A 354 6.83 15.81 11.21
CA LYS A 354 7.17 16.26 9.87
C LYS A 354 8.17 15.28 9.26
N VAL A 355 7.65 14.36 8.45
CA VAL A 355 8.43 13.34 7.76
C VAL A 355 8.06 13.30 6.28
N ASP A 356 9.03 12.95 5.45
CA ASP A 356 8.88 12.85 4.00
C ASP A 356 8.54 11.41 3.59
N TYR A 357 8.98 10.44 4.39
CA TYR A 357 8.81 9.02 4.11
C TYR A 357 8.43 8.20 5.34
N ILE A 358 7.85 7.04 5.08
CA ILE A 358 7.59 5.98 6.05
C ILE A 358 8.36 4.72 5.66
N ALA A 359 9.03 4.10 6.62
CA ALA A 359 9.71 2.81 6.45
C ALA A 359 9.28 1.82 7.52
N GLY A 360 8.71 0.68 7.14
CA GLY A 360 8.38 -0.41 8.06
C GLY A 360 9.60 -1.27 8.37
N VAL A 361 9.81 -1.62 9.65
CA VAL A 361 10.84 -2.58 10.04
C VAL A 361 10.45 -3.99 9.56
N PRO A 362 11.33 -4.70 8.84
CA PRO A 362 11.07 -6.07 8.44
C PRO A 362 10.89 -7.06 9.60
N TYR A 363 9.86 -7.91 9.61
CA TYR A 363 8.80 -8.10 8.62
C TYR A 363 7.41 -7.64 9.13
N GLY A 364 7.20 -7.65 10.45
CA GLY A 364 5.87 -7.50 11.06
C GLY A 364 5.23 -6.15 10.81
N ALA A 365 6.04 -5.10 10.65
CA ALA A 365 5.57 -3.74 10.46
C ALA A 365 5.38 -3.34 8.99
N MET A 366 5.76 -4.19 8.02
CA MET A 366 5.74 -3.81 6.60
C MET A 366 4.32 -3.52 6.09
N LEU A 367 3.37 -4.47 6.26
CA LEU A 367 1.97 -4.27 5.86
C LEU A 367 1.36 -3.03 6.54
N LEU A 368 1.57 -2.91 7.86
CA LEU A 368 1.07 -1.78 8.63
C LEU A 368 1.65 -0.45 8.15
N SER A 369 2.93 -0.39 7.84
CA SER A 369 3.58 0.83 7.36
C SER A 369 3.01 1.31 6.03
N ALA A 370 2.62 0.40 5.12
CA ALA A 370 1.96 0.76 3.87
C ALA A 370 0.59 1.40 4.10
N LEU A 371 -0.20 0.84 5.00
CA LEU A 371 -1.53 1.37 5.33
C LEU A 371 -1.44 2.71 6.06
N VAL A 372 -0.44 2.90 6.95
CA VAL A 372 -0.18 4.20 7.59
C VAL A 372 0.27 5.24 6.56
N ALA A 373 1.12 4.86 5.61
CA ALA A 373 1.57 5.72 4.51
C ALA A 373 0.41 6.18 3.61
N GLU A 374 -0.48 5.27 3.23
CA GLU A 374 -1.68 5.60 2.45
C GLU A 374 -2.60 6.56 3.22
N LYS A 375 -2.88 6.28 4.49
CA LYS A 375 -3.72 7.15 5.33
C LYS A 375 -3.12 8.54 5.49
N LEU A 376 -1.80 8.65 5.65
CA LEU A 376 -1.13 9.94 5.82
C LEU A 376 -0.81 10.65 4.51
N ASN A 377 -0.97 9.96 3.37
CA ASN A 377 -0.48 10.40 2.06
C ASN A 377 1.03 10.76 2.09
N ILE A 378 1.83 9.91 2.73
CA ILE A 378 3.29 10.05 2.85
C ILE A 378 3.95 8.90 2.10
N SER A 379 5.01 9.19 1.33
CA SER A 379 5.67 8.17 0.50
C SER A 379 6.27 7.02 1.32
N LEU A 380 6.28 5.81 0.76
CA LEU A 380 6.92 4.64 1.35
C LEU A 380 8.39 4.54 0.94
N ILE A 381 9.21 3.99 1.84
CA ILE A 381 10.53 3.48 1.54
C ILE A 381 10.58 1.99 1.85
N GLY A 382 10.72 1.18 0.81
CA GLY A 382 10.94 -0.25 0.92
C GLY A 382 12.40 -0.57 1.24
N LEU A 383 12.63 -1.34 2.31
CA LEU A 383 13.94 -1.91 2.63
C LEU A 383 14.07 -3.29 1.97
N HIS A 384 14.94 -3.40 0.98
CA HIS A 384 15.38 -4.67 0.43
C HIS A 384 16.54 -5.19 1.26
N LYS A 385 16.42 -6.44 1.75
CA LYS A 385 17.50 -7.07 2.53
C LYS A 385 18.59 -7.68 1.64
N GLU A 386 18.39 -7.72 0.32
CA GLU A 386 19.24 -8.44 -0.62
C GLU A 386 19.86 -7.52 -1.68
N PRO A 387 21.05 -7.87 -2.18
CA PRO A 387 21.64 -7.20 -3.33
C PRO A 387 20.76 -7.38 -4.57
N ASN A 388 20.87 -6.41 -5.48
CA ASN A 388 20.34 -6.46 -6.84
C ASN A 388 20.87 -7.71 -7.59
N PRO A 389 20.21 -8.12 -8.69
CA PRO A 389 20.62 -9.26 -9.51
C PRO A 389 22.09 -9.22 -10.00
N ASP A 390 22.66 -8.03 -10.18
CA ASP A 390 24.05 -7.80 -10.59
C ASP A 390 25.08 -7.87 -9.42
N GLY A 391 24.61 -8.22 -8.21
CA GLY A 391 25.42 -8.25 -7.00
C GLY A 391 25.64 -6.89 -6.33
N SER A 392 25.14 -5.79 -6.91
CA SER A 392 25.19 -4.47 -6.30
C SER A 392 24.20 -4.37 -5.14
N ARG A 393 24.60 -3.80 -4.01
CA ARG A 393 23.70 -3.65 -2.84
C ARG A 393 22.88 -2.37 -2.95
N SER A 394 21.78 -2.35 -3.68
CA SER A 394 20.75 -1.32 -3.45
C SER A 394 19.74 -1.86 -2.44
N LEU A 395 19.93 -1.47 -1.18
CA LEU A 395 19.04 -1.88 -0.08
C LEU A 395 17.68 -1.15 -0.13
N ILE A 396 17.50 -0.15 -1.01
CA ILE A 396 16.39 0.81 -0.99
C ILE A 396 16.07 1.32 -2.40
N SER A 397 14.81 1.65 -2.67
CA SER A 397 14.39 2.37 -3.88
C SER A 397 15.14 3.70 -4.10
N ASP A 398 15.71 3.95 -5.28
CA ASP A 398 16.71 5.02 -5.54
C ASP A 398 16.11 6.43 -5.73
N ASN A 399 14.83 6.64 -5.39
CA ASN A 399 14.11 7.91 -5.60
C ASN A 399 13.94 8.72 -4.31
N PHE A 400 15.04 9.07 -3.66
CA PHE A 400 15.05 9.98 -2.51
C PHE A 400 16.16 11.03 -2.61
N ASN A 401 15.96 12.14 -1.92
CA ASN A 401 16.94 13.19 -1.70
C ASN A 401 17.57 13.04 -0.32
N ARG A 402 18.89 13.24 -0.24
CA ARG A 402 19.61 13.28 1.03
C ARG A 402 19.02 14.38 1.93
N GLY A 403 18.96 14.11 3.22
CA GLY A 403 18.41 15.01 4.23
C GLY A 403 16.89 14.90 4.42
N GLN A 404 16.18 14.12 3.60
CA GLN A 404 14.76 13.85 3.82
C GLN A 404 14.55 12.97 5.06
N LYS A 405 13.44 13.20 5.74
CA LYS A 405 13.10 12.62 7.03
C LYS A 405 12.24 11.37 6.86
N VAL A 406 12.58 10.33 7.59
CA VAL A 406 11.89 9.04 7.57
C VAL A 406 11.33 8.75 8.96
N LEU A 407 10.04 8.42 9.02
CA LEU A 407 9.43 7.79 10.19
C LEU A 407 9.60 6.27 10.09
N VAL A 408 10.26 5.67 11.07
CA VAL A 408 10.40 4.21 11.15
C VAL A 408 9.21 3.60 11.92
N ILE A 409 8.45 2.73 11.27
CA ILE A 409 7.30 2.04 11.86
C ILE A 409 7.71 0.64 12.31
N GLU A 410 7.39 0.28 13.55
CA GLU A 410 7.66 -1.04 14.14
C GLU A 410 6.40 -1.61 14.81
N ASP A 411 6.32 -2.94 14.94
CA ASP A 411 5.21 -3.56 15.67
C ASP A 411 5.45 -3.53 17.19
N VAL A 412 6.57 -4.07 17.66
CA VAL A 412 6.92 -4.19 19.08
C VAL A 412 8.36 -3.76 19.32
N VAL A 413 8.54 -2.87 20.30
CA VAL A 413 9.88 -2.48 20.76
C VAL A 413 10.22 -3.20 22.06
N THR A 414 11.40 -3.84 22.08
CA THR A 414 12.03 -4.39 23.30
C THR A 414 13.26 -3.57 23.67
N THR A 415 14.38 -3.84 23.00
CA THR A 415 15.67 -3.15 23.20
C THR A 415 15.90 -2.01 22.21
N GLY A 416 15.09 -1.92 21.16
CA GLY A 416 15.27 -1.00 20.02
C GLY A 416 16.19 -1.52 18.90
N SER A 417 16.75 -2.73 19.03
CA SER A 417 17.77 -3.25 18.09
C SER A 417 17.30 -3.33 16.63
N SER A 418 16.07 -3.77 16.36
CA SER A 418 15.55 -3.87 14.99
C SER A 418 15.41 -2.50 14.33
N ILE A 419 14.96 -1.49 15.09
CA ILE A 419 14.90 -0.11 14.62
C ILE A 419 16.32 0.40 14.31
N PHE A 420 17.33 0.10 15.14
CA PHE A 420 18.71 0.50 14.84
C PHE A 420 19.25 -0.12 13.55
N GLU A 421 18.97 -1.41 13.30
CA GLU A 421 19.37 -2.08 12.06
C GLU A 421 18.78 -1.34 10.85
N THR A 422 17.49 -1.01 10.90
CA THR A 422 16.80 -0.23 9.85
C THR A 422 17.35 1.19 9.71
N VAL A 423 17.45 1.93 10.82
CA VAL A 423 17.94 3.32 10.83
C VAL A 423 19.37 3.42 10.32
N ALA A 424 20.23 2.44 10.62
CA ALA A 424 21.59 2.41 10.10
C ALA A 424 21.61 2.32 8.57
N VAL A 425 20.76 1.48 7.97
CA VAL A 425 20.64 1.36 6.51
C VAL A 425 20.16 2.68 5.90
N LEU A 426 19.13 3.30 6.47
CA LEU A 426 18.57 4.56 5.98
C LEU A 426 19.54 5.75 6.15
N ARG A 427 20.24 5.85 7.29
CA ARG A 427 21.24 6.90 7.53
C ARG A 427 22.44 6.75 6.60
N ASN A 428 22.85 5.52 6.26
CA ASN A 428 23.96 5.28 5.33
C ASN A 428 23.71 5.82 3.92
N ILE A 429 22.44 5.91 3.49
CA ILE A 429 22.07 6.52 2.20
C ILE A 429 21.80 8.03 2.31
N GLY A 430 21.95 8.61 3.50
CA GLY A 430 21.83 10.05 3.75
C GLY A 430 20.44 10.51 4.14
N LEU A 431 19.54 9.62 4.58
CA LEU A 431 18.24 9.99 5.14
C LEU A 431 18.31 10.29 6.64
N LEU A 432 17.45 11.18 7.12
CA LEU A 432 17.31 11.51 8.54
C LEU A 432 16.24 10.62 9.16
N CYS A 433 16.60 9.89 10.23
CA CYS A 433 15.72 8.89 10.84
C CYS A 433 15.72 9.09 12.34
N ASP A 434 15.15 10.20 12.78
CA ASP A 434 15.18 10.64 14.17
C ASP A 434 13.84 10.35 14.88
N GLU A 435 12.89 9.76 14.17
CA GLU A 435 11.54 9.44 14.65
C GLU A 435 11.23 7.96 14.39
N ALA A 436 10.74 7.27 15.41
CA ALA A 436 10.19 5.92 15.30
C ALA A 436 8.81 5.84 15.96
N PHE A 437 7.93 5.00 15.44
CA PHE A 437 6.60 4.77 16.01
C PHE A 437 6.34 3.27 16.10
N CYS A 438 6.06 2.75 17.31
CA CYS A 438 5.62 1.38 17.49
C CYS A 438 4.15 1.24 17.93
N ILE A 439 3.57 0.06 17.72
CA ILE A 439 2.28 -0.26 18.33
C ILE A 439 2.47 -0.41 19.85
N LEU A 440 3.46 -1.20 20.26
CA LEU A 440 3.69 -1.49 21.67
C LEU A 440 5.16 -1.37 22.06
N ASP A 441 5.45 -0.55 23.08
CA ASP A 441 6.73 -0.56 23.80
C ASP A 441 6.66 -1.54 24.96
N ARG A 442 7.58 -2.51 25.01
CA ARG A 442 7.68 -3.48 26.12
C ARG A 442 8.29 -2.89 27.39
N GLU A 443 8.80 -1.67 27.33
CA GLU A 443 9.40 -0.96 28.47
C GLU A 443 10.63 -1.68 29.04
N GLN A 444 11.40 -2.32 28.15
CA GLN A 444 12.63 -3.07 28.47
C GLN A 444 13.87 -2.32 27.97
N GLY A 445 13.90 -1.00 28.18
CA GLY A 445 15.00 -0.10 27.82
C GLY A 445 15.04 0.37 26.37
N GLY A 446 14.11 -0.07 25.52
CA GLY A 446 14.05 0.32 24.10
C GLY A 446 13.94 1.83 23.89
N TYR A 447 13.06 2.51 24.63
CA TYR A 447 12.92 3.97 24.59
C TYR A 447 14.26 4.68 24.87
N ASP A 448 14.85 4.43 26.03
CA ASP A 448 16.11 5.09 26.44
C ASP A 448 17.25 4.79 25.48
N ASN A 449 17.33 3.55 24.97
CA ASN A 449 18.37 3.15 24.01
C ASN A 449 18.22 3.92 22.69
N LEU A 450 17.00 4.09 22.19
CA LEU A 450 16.71 4.83 20.98
C LEU A 450 17.03 6.32 21.19
N GLN A 451 16.59 6.89 22.30
CA GLN A 451 16.81 8.29 22.64
C GLN A 451 18.30 8.63 22.75
N LYS A 452 19.12 7.77 23.37
CA LYS A 452 20.59 7.92 23.43
C LYS A 452 21.27 8.00 22.06
N ARG A 453 20.59 7.54 21.00
CA ARG A 453 21.06 7.55 19.61
C ARG A 453 20.32 8.57 18.75
N GLY A 454 19.63 9.52 19.39
CA GLY A 454 18.89 10.59 18.74
C GLY A 454 17.67 10.11 17.96
N ILE A 455 17.00 9.07 18.44
CA ILE A 455 15.76 8.55 17.84
C ILE A 455 14.66 8.66 18.90
N GLU A 456 13.66 9.50 18.66
CA GLU A 456 12.48 9.62 19.51
C GLU A 456 11.50 8.47 19.19
N LEU A 457 11.07 7.73 20.21
CA LEU A 457 10.13 6.63 20.05
C LEU A 457 8.72 7.02 20.55
N HIS A 458 7.81 7.10 19.59
CA HIS A 458 6.37 7.18 19.79
C HIS A 458 5.75 5.78 19.92
N ARG A 459 4.64 5.66 20.65
CA ARG A 459 3.97 4.38 20.91
C ARG A 459 2.46 4.54 20.97
N LEU A 460 1.71 3.53 20.54
CA LEU A 460 0.27 3.46 20.82
C LEU A 460 0.00 2.95 22.24
N TYR A 461 0.82 2.01 22.72
CA TYR A 461 0.68 1.41 24.05
C TYR A 461 2.04 1.17 24.70
N CYS A 462 2.11 1.30 26.01
CA CYS A 462 3.11 0.65 26.84
C CYS A 462 2.63 -0.75 27.27
N LEU A 463 3.57 -1.64 27.59
CA LEU A 463 3.21 -2.96 28.12
C LEU A 463 2.52 -2.87 29.48
N SER A 464 2.93 -1.97 30.36
CA SER A 464 2.22 -1.70 31.62
C SER A 464 0.74 -1.36 31.38
N GLU A 465 0.46 -0.43 30.46
CA GLU A 465 -0.91 -0.08 30.06
C GLU A 465 -1.66 -1.31 29.52
N ALA A 466 -1.03 -2.10 28.64
CA ALA A 466 -1.64 -3.30 28.08
C ALA A 466 -1.97 -4.36 29.15
N LEU A 467 -1.10 -4.56 30.14
CA LEU A 467 -1.36 -5.47 31.26
C LEU A 467 -2.51 -4.98 32.13
N ASP A 468 -2.61 -3.67 32.38
CA ASP A 468 -3.71 -3.10 33.16
C ASP A 468 -5.07 -3.31 32.43
N TYR A 469 -5.08 -3.20 31.11
CA TYR A 469 -6.24 -3.56 30.28
C TYR A 469 -6.59 -5.05 30.36
N LEU A 470 -5.60 -5.93 30.34
CA LEU A 470 -5.80 -7.37 30.46
C LEU A 470 -6.40 -7.76 31.82
N VAL A 471 -6.02 -7.06 32.91
CA VAL A 471 -6.66 -7.20 34.22
C VAL A 471 -8.12 -6.72 34.17
N LYS A 472 -8.37 -5.53 33.61
CA LYS A 472 -9.73 -4.96 33.46
C LYS A 472 -10.67 -5.91 32.70
N MET A 473 -10.15 -6.63 31.70
CA MET A 473 -10.90 -7.61 30.91
C MET A 473 -10.95 -9.02 31.53
N ASN A 474 -10.48 -9.20 32.76
CA ASN A 474 -10.38 -10.50 33.46
C ASN A 474 -9.61 -11.56 32.65
N ARG A 475 -8.63 -11.17 31.84
CA ARG A 475 -7.77 -12.10 31.08
C ARG A 475 -6.57 -12.57 31.90
N ILE A 476 -6.14 -11.77 32.87
CA ILE A 476 -5.14 -12.11 33.89
C ILE A 476 -5.57 -11.53 35.23
N SER A 477 -5.11 -12.13 36.32
CA SER A 477 -5.25 -11.60 37.68
C SER A 477 -4.27 -10.44 37.94
N LEU A 478 -4.58 -9.64 38.96
CA LEU A 478 -3.66 -8.60 39.44
C LEU A 478 -2.32 -9.18 39.92
N GLY A 479 -2.33 -10.40 40.46
CA GLY A 479 -1.12 -11.14 40.86
C GLY A 479 -0.24 -11.45 39.65
N GLU A 480 -0.80 -12.07 38.62
CA GLU A 480 -0.09 -12.38 37.37
C GLU A 480 0.47 -11.12 36.70
N ARG A 481 -0.29 -10.02 36.68
CA ARG A 481 0.18 -8.73 36.17
C ARG A 481 1.44 -8.23 36.91
N ASN A 482 1.44 -8.34 38.24
CA ASN A 482 2.58 -7.92 39.06
C ASN A 482 3.79 -8.83 38.87
N ASP A 483 3.57 -10.14 38.76
CA ASP A 483 4.64 -11.12 38.51
C ASP A 483 5.30 -10.90 37.15
N ILE A 484 4.51 -10.67 36.09
CA ILE A 484 5.03 -10.32 34.76
C ILE A 484 5.86 -9.04 34.84
N SER A 485 5.35 -8.01 35.51
CA SER A 485 6.05 -6.72 35.64
C SER A 485 7.38 -6.84 36.39
N LEU A 486 7.44 -7.67 37.44
CA LEU A 486 8.66 -7.94 38.20
C LEU A 486 9.71 -8.68 37.36
N GLN A 487 9.29 -9.71 36.62
CA GLN A 487 10.20 -10.49 35.78
C GLN A 487 10.81 -9.65 34.64
N LEU A 488 10.02 -8.74 34.06
CA LEU A 488 10.49 -7.88 32.95
C LEU A 488 11.40 -6.74 33.39
N LYS A 489 11.33 -6.31 34.66
CA LYS A 489 12.30 -5.34 35.23
C LYS A 489 13.68 -5.94 35.47
N GLY A 490 13.77 -7.27 35.59
CA GLY A 490 15.03 -7.99 35.83
C GLY A 490 15.71 -8.54 34.57
N SER A 491 15.14 -8.28 33.38
CA SER A 491 15.53 -8.88 32.09
C SER A 491 16.09 -7.89 31.10
#